data_AF-A0A645HVH0-F1
#
_entry.id   AF-A0A645HVH0-F1
#
_cell.length_a   1.000
_cell.length_b   1.000
_cell.length_c   1.000
_cell.angle_alpha   90.00
_cell.angle_beta   90.00
_cell.angle_gamma   90.00
#
_symmetry.space_group_name_H-M   'P 1'
#
loop_
_entity.id
_entity.type
_entity.pdbx_description
1 polymer ?
#
loop_
_entity_poly.entity_id
_entity_poly.type
_entity_poly.pdbx_seq_one_letter_code
_entity_poly.pdbx_strand_id
1 'polypeptide(L)'
;MTDEERDRLYLQALSQAVVNAKEKANTIATAAGITISKPANIIEGSSAHFVQPNYRAMDMAKMASEAAPTPISEGEMTIGANVTVIYDY
;
A
#
# COMPACT_ATOMS: atom_id res chain seq x y z
N MET A 1 14.17 -4.86 -11.33
CA MET A 1 13.10 -5.45 -10.52
C MET A 1 12.19 -6.24 -11.44
N THR A 2 12.21 -7.56 -11.36
CA THR A 2 11.29 -8.46 -12.09
C THR A 2 9.94 -8.49 -11.40
N ASP A 3 8.88 -8.94 -12.10
CA ASP A 3 7.54 -9.08 -11.51
C ASP A 3 7.56 -9.96 -10.26
N GLU A 4 8.34 -11.03 -10.28
CA GLU A 4 8.51 -11.93 -9.13
C GLU A 4 9.16 -11.25 -7.92
N GLU A 5 10.12 -10.35 -8.13
CA GLU A 5 10.75 -9.59 -7.05
C GLU A 5 9.77 -8.58 -6.44
N ARG A 6 8.90 -7.98 -7.26
CA ARG A 6 7.82 -7.08 -6.79
C ARG A 6 6.84 -7.82 -5.90
N ASP A 7 6.40 -8.98 -6.34
CA ASP A 7 5.43 -9.80 -5.61
C ASP A 7 5.99 -10.24 -4.26
N ARG A 8 7.26 -10.64 -4.20
CA ARG A 8 7.91 -10.99 -2.92
C ARG A 8 7.96 -9.81 -1.96
N LEU A 9 8.38 -8.64 -2.45
CA LEU A 9 8.44 -7.43 -1.62
C LEU A 9 7.04 -6.98 -1.17
N TYR A 10 6.04 -7.16 -2.02
CA TYR A 10 4.64 -6.89 -1.68
C TYR A 10 4.13 -7.82 -0.58
N LEU A 11 4.38 -9.12 -0.68
CA LEU A 11 4.02 -10.09 0.36
C LEU A 11 4.71 -9.78 1.70
N GLN A 12 5.97 -9.33 1.66
CA GLN A 12 6.68 -8.87 2.85
C GLN A 12 6.02 -7.63 3.46
N ALA A 13 5.66 -6.64 2.63
CA ALA A 13 4.94 -5.45 3.08
C ALA A 13 3.57 -5.81 3.68
N LEU A 14 2.86 -6.77 3.09
CA LEU A 14 1.56 -7.24 3.56
C LEU A 14 1.67 -7.90 4.93
N SER A 15 2.65 -8.79 5.11
CA SER A 15 2.94 -9.42 6.41
C SER A 15 3.21 -8.37 7.48
N GLN A 16 4.05 -7.38 7.17
CA GLN A 16 4.36 -6.29 8.09
C GLN A 16 3.11 -5.43 8.41
N ALA A 17 2.27 -5.16 7.43
CA ALA A 17 1.03 -4.42 7.63
C ALA A 17 0.07 -5.13 8.59
N VAL A 18 -0.06 -6.47 8.49
CA VAL A 18 -0.87 -7.28 9.40
C VAL A 18 -0.31 -7.25 10.82
N VAL A 19 1.01 -7.40 10.98
CA VAL A 19 1.68 -7.34 12.30
C VAL A 19 1.43 -5.97 12.95
N ASN A 20 1.63 -4.89 12.20
CA ASN A 20 1.40 -3.52 12.67
C ASN A 20 -0.08 -3.31 13.08
N ALA A 21 -1.03 -3.83 12.31
CA ALA A 21 -2.45 -3.75 12.64
C ALA A 21 -2.78 -4.49 13.94
N LYS A 22 -2.22 -5.71 14.12
CA LYS A 22 -2.39 -6.51 15.34
C LYS A 22 -1.84 -5.80 16.58
N GLU A 23 -0.64 -5.25 16.50
CA GLU A 23 -0.02 -4.54 17.62
C GLU A 23 -0.85 -3.33 18.05
N LYS A 24 -1.28 -2.50 17.09
CA LYS A 24 -2.16 -1.36 17.35
C LYS A 24 -3.48 -1.78 18.00
N ALA A 25 -4.12 -2.82 17.46
CA ALA A 25 -5.38 -3.33 18.01
C ALA A 25 -5.19 -3.83 19.46
N ASN A 26 -4.11 -4.57 19.74
CA ASN A 26 -3.81 -5.05 21.09
C ASN A 26 -3.56 -3.91 22.07
N THR A 27 -2.84 -2.86 21.67
CA THR A 27 -2.61 -1.67 22.50
C THR A 27 -3.93 -0.99 22.86
N ILE A 28 -4.80 -0.81 21.87
CA ILE A 28 -6.13 -0.19 22.08
C ILE A 28 -6.99 -1.06 23.00
N ALA A 29 -7.05 -2.37 22.75
CA ALA A 29 -7.84 -3.29 23.55
C ALA A 29 -7.36 -3.33 25.01
N THR A 30 -6.04 -3.41 25.23
CA THR A 30 -5.44 -3.40 26.58
C THR A 30 -5.77 -2.10 27.32
N ALA A 31 -5.68 -0.95 26.65
CA ALA A 31 -6.04 0.34 27.23
C ALA A 31 -7.54 0.43 27.58
N ALA A 32 -8.39 -0.27 26.83
CA ALA A 32 -9.82 -0.38 27.10
C ALA A 32 -10.19 -1.47 28.14
N GLY A 33 -9.22 -2.25 28.63
CA GLY A 33 -9.47 -3.37 29.55
C GLY A 33 -10.11 -4.59 28.89
N ILE A 34 -10.02 -4.71 27.57
CA ILE A 34 -10.62 -5.76 26.75
C ILE A 34 -9.49 -6.64 26.18
N THR A 35 -9.74 -7.95 26.08
CA THR A 35 -8.80 -8.88 25.43
C THR A 35 -9.34 -9.28 24.06
N ILE A 36 -8.61 -8.93 23.00
CA ILE A 36 -8.88 -9.43 21.65
C ILE A 36 -8.00 -10.65 21.36
N SER A 37 -8.53 -11.63 20.62
CA SER A 37 -7.81 -12.88 20.34
C SER A 37 -7.53 -13.07 18.86
N LYS A 38 -8.55 -13.47 18.11
CA LYS A 38 -8.48 -13.74 16.68
C LYS A 38 -9.16 -12.61 15.92
N PRO A 39 -8.62 -12.20 14.76
CA PRO A 39 -9.34 -11.26 13.90
C PRO A 39 -10.62 -11.93 13.38
N ALA A 40 -11.72 -11.17 13.41
CA ALA A 40 -13.00 -11.55 12.83
C ALA A 40 -12.99 -11.40 11.31
N ASN A 41 -12.27 -10.39 10.81
CA ASN A 41 -12.12 -10.16 9.39
C ASN A 41 -10.74 -9.54 9.08
N ILE A 42 -10.17 -9.92 7.95
CA ILE A 42 -8.94 -9.33 7.40
C ILE A 42 -9.24 -8.95 5.97
N ILE A 43 -9.16 -7.65 5.70
CA ILE A 43 -9.40 -7.07 4.38
C ILE A 43 -8.08 -6.50 3.90
N GLU A 44 -7.53 -7.09 2.85
CA GLU A 44 -6.43 -6.49 2.12
C GLU A 44 -6.94 -5.23 1.42
N GLY A 45 -6.36 -4.10 1.79
CA GLY A 45 -6.58 -2.84 1.10
C GLY A 45 -5.85 -2.92 -0.23
N SER A 46 -6.56 -3.40 -1.25
CA SER A 46 -6.08 -3.31 -2.62
C SER A 46 -5.92 -1.82 -2.95
N SER A 47 -4.69 -1.32 -2.88
CA SER A 47 -4.26 -0.30 -3.81
C SER A 47 -4.20 -0.99 -5.17
N ALA A 48 -5.38 -1.26 -5.76
CA ALA A 48 -5.46 -1.33 -7.19
C ALA A 48 -4.83 -0.02 -7.63
N HIS A 49 -3.62 -0.12 -8.17
CA HIS A 49 -2.90 1.00 -8.76
C HIS A 49 -3.65 1.35 -10.04
N PHE A 50 -4.91 1.76 -9.93
CA PHE A 50 -5.49 2.66 -10.90
C PHE A 50 -4.73 3.95 -10.70
N VAL A 51 -3.63 4.06 -11.43
CA VAL A 51 -3.11 5.34 -11.87
C VAL A 51 -4.31 6.00 -12.55
N GLN A 52 -5.07 6.78 -11.79
CA GLN A 52 -6.13 7.63 -12.32
C GLN A 52 -5.44 8.52 -13.35
N PRO A 53 -5.73 8.39 -14.65
CA PRO A 53 -5.07 9.21 -15.65
C PRO A 53 -5.36 10.66 -15.30
N ASN A 54 -4.33 11.39 -14.88
CA ASN A 54 -4.47 12.82 -14.67
C ASN A 54 -4.48 13.45 -16.07
N TYR A 55 -5.65 13.54 -16.69
CA TYR A 55 -5.82 13.98 -18.08
C TYR A 55 -5.21 15.35 -18.34
N ARG A 56 -5.20 16.25 -17.34
CA ARG A 56 -4.52 17.55 -17.42
C ARG A 56 -3.00 17.45 -17.54
N ALA A 57 -2.40 16.48 -16.85
CA ALA A 57 -0.96 16.21 -16.96
C ALA A 57 -0.62 15.53 -18.30
N MET A 58 -1.52 14.71 -18.84
CA MET A 58 -1.34 14.10 -20.17
C MET A 58 -1.41 15.12 -21.31
N ASP A 59 -2.30 16.09 -21.25
CA ASP A 59 -2.40 17.14 -22.28
C ASP A 59 -1.17 18.07 -22.28
N MET A 60 -0.68 18.43 -21.09
CA MET A 60 0.58 19.19 -20.93
C MET A 60 1.81 18.38 -21.39
N ALA A 61 1.86 17.08 -21.08
CA ALA A 61 2.94 16.20 -21.49
C ALA A 61 2.96 15.96 -23.01
N LYS A 62 1.80 15.89 -23.66
CA LYS A 62 1.69 15.82 -25.13
C LYS A 62 2.23 17.08 -25.81
N MET A 63 1.98 18.26 -25.25
CA MET A 63 2.55 19.52 -25.76
C MET A 63 4.06 19.63 -25.50
N ALA A 64 4.56 19.03 -24.41
CA ALA A 64 5.98 19.05 -24.05
C ALA A 64 6.81 17.93 -24.74
N SER A 65 6.19 16.84 -25.21
CA SER A 65 6.89 15.71 -25.82
C SER A 65 7.44 15.98 -27.22
N GLU A 66 7.04 17.08 -27.86
CA GLU A 66 7.62 17.50 -29.15
C GLU A 66 9.05 18.08 -29.01
N ALA A 67 9.55 18.34 -27.78
CA ALA A 67 10.79 19.11 -27.61
C ALA A 67 11.83 18.61 -26.58
N ALA A 68 11.64 17.49 -25.87
CA ALA A 68 12.66 17.08 -24.89
C ALA A 68 12.84 15.56 -24.70
N PRO A 69 14.09 15.04 -24.65
CA PRO A 69 14.35 13.71 -24.13
C PRO A 69 14.01 13.70 -22.63
N THR A 70 13.04 12.88 -22.24
CA THR A 70 12.64 12.73 -20.84
C THR A 70 13.77 12.08 -20.04
N PRO A 71 14.35 12.77 -19.04
CA PRO A 71 15.32 12.15 -18.15
C PRO A 71 14.63 10.98 -17.42
N ILE A 72 15.18 9.77 -17.55
CA ILE A 72 14.72 8.63 -16.75
C ILE A 72 15.25 8.90 -15.34
N SER A 73 14.42 9.53 -14.51
CA SER A 73 14.72 9.63 -13.09
C SER A 73 14.52 8.25 -12.51
N GLU A 74 15.60 7.57 -12.11
CA GLU A 74 15.54 6.39 -11.25
C GLU A 74 15.03 6.83 -9.87
N GLY A 75 13.74 7.15 -9.80
CA GLY A 75 13.06 7.48 -8.57
C GLY A 75 12.98 6.23 -7.69
N GLU A 76 13.24 6.38 -6.40
CA GLU A 76 13.05 5.32 -5.41
C GLU A 76 11.61 4.79 -5.49
N MET A 77 11.47 3.49 -5.76
CA MET A 77 10.16 2.85 -5.88
C MET A 77 9.76 2.26 -4.52
N THR A 78 8.82 2.91 -3.84
CA THR A 78 8.26 2.41 -2.57
C THR A 78 7.15 1.40 -2.84
N ILE A 79 7.30 0.17 -2.33
CA ILE A 79 6.26 -0.85 -2.33
C ILE A 79 5.56 -0.80 -0.97
N GLY A 80 4.27 -0.44 -0.97
CA GLY A 80 3.44 -0.39 0.23
C GLY A 80 2.23 -1.32 0.13
N ALA A 81 1.84 -1.91 1.25
CA ALA A 81 0.62 -2.69 1.39
C ALA A 81 -0.25 -2.10 2.51
N ASN A 82 -1.57 -2.16 2.34
CA ASN A 82 -2.53 -1.69 3.32
C ASN A 82 -3.42 -2.86 3.73
N VAL A 83 -3.73 -2.97 5.02
CA VAL A 83 -4.64 -4.00 5.54
C VAL A 83 -5.55 -3.38 6.57
N THR A 84 -6.83 -3.74 6.52
CA THR A 84 -7.81 -3.49 7.57
C THR A 84 -8.07 -4.79 8.31
N VAL A 85 -7.80 -4.81 9.61
CA VAL A 85 -8.08 -5.98 10.47
C VAL A 85 -9.17 -5.61 11.46
N ILE A 86 -10.23 -6.40 11.50
CA ILE A 86 -11.39 -6.22 12.37
C ILE A 86 -11.33 -7.30 13.45
N TYR A 87 -11.51 -6.92 14.71
CA TYR A 87 -11.53 -7.81 15.87
C TYR A 87 -12.88 -7.70 16.57
N ASP A 88 -13.40 -8.84 17.00
CA ASP A 88 -14.52 -8.92 17.93
C ASP A 88 -13.99 -9.01 19.37
N TYR A 89 -14.84 -8.63 20.35
CA TYR A 89 -14.53 -8.65 21.78
C TYR A 89 -15.66 -9.22 22.62
#